data_AF-A0A841YFD6-F1
#
_entry.id   AF-A0A841YFD6-F1
#
_cell.length_a   1.000
_cell.length_b   1.000
_cell.length_c   1.000
_cell.angle_alpha   90.00
_cell.angle_beta   90.00
_cell.angle_gamma   90.00
#
_symmetry.space_group_name_H-M   'P 1'
#
loop_
_entity.id
_entity.type
_entity.pdbx_description
1 polymer ?
#
loop_
_entity_poly.entity_id
_entity_poly.type
_entity_poly.pdbx_seq_one_letter_code
_entity_poly.pdbx_strand_id
1 'polypeptide(L)'
;MEAEEKAEKAKQAEEEAKKVAEEKAAKEKKVAEEAEKKKKEEAAKREKERVAEERAAEERRQAQEEQPQSEPEQSQGQIKGSYNGIYHVPGSTYYDRTKNVKEWFNTVEEAEKAGYRAPER
;
A
#
# COMPACT_ATOMS: atom_id res chain seq x y z
N MET A 1 43.99 32.25 63.59
CA MET A 1 43.39 30.95 63.20
C MET A 1 41.95 31.12 62.70
N GLU A 2 41.02 31.78 63.42
CA GLU A 2 39.61 31.88 62.96
C GLU A 2 39.39 32.61 61.62
N ALA A 3 40.21 33.60 61.28
CA ALA A 3 40.06 34.33 60.01
C ALA A 3 40.53 33.51 58.78
N GLU A 4 41.51 32.63 58.94
CA GLU A 4 42.01 31.74 57.87
C GLU A 4 41.04 30.60 57.60
N GLU A 5 40.48 29.99 58.64
CA GLU A 5 39.50 28.89 58.52
C GLU A 5 38.22 29.36 57.80
N LYS A 6 37.78 30.60 58.06
CA LYS A 6 36.62 31.19 57.39
C LYS A 6 36.87 31.50 55.91
N ALA A 7 38.11 31.84 55.55
CA ALA A 7 38.51 32.08 54.16
C ALA A 7 38.65 30.76 53.38
N GLU A 8 39.15 29.70 54.02
CA GLU A 8 39.25 28.37 53.41
C GLU A 8 37.86 27.76 53.16
N LYS A 9 36.95 27.88 54.12
CA LYS A 9 35.56 27.41 53.99
C LYS A 9 34.77 28.16 52.91
N ALA A 10 35.04 29.46 52.72
CA ALA A 10 34.45 30.24 51.65
C ALA A 10 34.95 29.80 50.26
N LYS A 11 36.25 29.50 50.12
CA LYS A 11 36.81 28.96 48.87
C LYS A 11 36.26 27.57 48.54
N GLN A 12 36.13 26.70 49.55
CA GLN A 12 35.54 25.37 49.38
C GLN A 12 34.08 25.46 48.91
N ALA A 13 33.27 26.35 49.50
CA ALA A 13 31.88 26.53 49.09
C ALA A 13 31.75 27.06 47.65
N GLU A 14 32.64 27.94 47.21
CA GLU A 14 32.65 28.46 45.84
C GLU A 14 33.07 27.39 44.82
N GLU A 15 34.07 26.57 45.15
CA GLU A 15 34.49 25.45 44.30
C GLU A 15 33.40 24.39 44.18
N GLU A 16 32.73 24.04 45.28
CA GLU A 16 31.65 23.06 45.29
C GLU A 16 30.43 23.56 44.49
N ALA A 17 30.06 24.83 44.64
CA ALA A 17 28.99 25.45 43.85
C ALA A 17 29.31 25.45 42.35
N LYS A 18 30.57 25.71 41.97
CA LYS A 18 31.01 25.66 40.57
C LYS A 18 30.97 24.23 40.01
N LYS A 19 31.37 23.23 40.81
CA LYS A 19 31.32 21.81 40.42
C LYS A 19 29.90 21.32 40.21
N VAL A 20 28.97 21.69 41.09
CA VAL A 20 27.55 21.35 40.98
C VAL A 20 26.91 22.02 39.76
N ALA A 21 27.26 23.27 39.46
CA ALA A 21 26.78 23.97 38.27
C ALA A 21 27.27 23.31 36.97
N GLU A 22 28.54 22.90 36.92
CA GLU A 22 29.12 22.22 35.76
C GLU A 22 28.52 20.82 35.54
N GLU A 23 28.32 20.04 36.61
CA GLU A 23 27.68 18.72 36.53
C GLU A 23 26.23 18.83 36.05
N LYS A 24 25.48 19.84 36.53
CA LYS A 24 24.09 20.07 36.12
C LYS A 24 24.00 20.48 34.64
N ALA A 25 24.91 21.36 34.19
CA ALA A 25 24.98 21.76 32.78
C ALA A 25 25.38 20.59 31.86
N ALA A 26 26.31 19.74 32.29
CA ALA A 26 26.69 18.54 31.54
C ALA A 26 25.53 17.52 31.44
N LYS A 27 24.77 17.35 32.53
CA LYS A 27 23.62 16.45 32.57
C LYS A 27 22.46 16.94 31.71
N GLU A 28 22.17 18.24 31.72
CA GLU A 28 21.17 18.84 30.82
C GLU A 28 21.56 18.70 29.35
N LYS A 29 22.83 18.93 29.01
CA LYS A 29 23.32 18.80 27.64
C LYS A 29 23.22 17.35 27.12
N LYS A 30 23.52 16.37 27.98
CA LYS A 30 23.44 14.94 27.64
C LYS A 30 22.00 14.47 27.45
N VAL A 31 21.07 14.96 28.26
CA VAL A 31 19.62 14.66 28.14
C VAL A 31 19.05 15.27 26.86
N ALA A 32 19.46 16.48 26.48
CA ALA A 32 19.04 17.11 25.24
C ALA A 32 19.55 16.36 24.00
N GLU A 33 20.80 15.90 24.01
CA GLU A 33 21.39 15.14 22.89
C GLU A 33 20.74 13.77 22.70
N GLU A 34 20.46 13.03 23.79
CA GLU A 34 19.73 11.76 23.70
C GLU A 34 18.29 11.93 23.22
N ALA A 35 17.59 12.99 23.65
CA ALA A 35 16.24 13.28 23.18
C ALA A 35 16.20 13.59 21.68
N GLU A 36 17.17 14.34 21.17
CA GLU A 36 17.25 14.66 19.74
C GLU A 36 17.60 13.43 18.90
N LYS A 37 18.53 12.59 19.38
CA LYS A 37 18.93 11.35 18.71
C LYS A 37 17.77 10.35 18.65
N LYS A 38 17.01 10.19 19.74
CA LYS A 38 15.84 9.32 19.79
C LYS A 38 14.73 9.80 18.84
N LYS A 39 14.53 11.12 18.72
CA LYS A 39 13.54 11.70 17.80
C LYS A 39 13.92 11.53 16.33
N LYS A 40 15.21 11.64 15.99
CA LYS A 40 15.73 11.37 14.64
C LYS A 40 15.64 9.88 14.27
N GLU A 41 15.93 8.98 15.21
CA GLU A 41 15.84 7.53 14.98
C GLU A 41 14.39 7.07 14.79
N GLU A 42 13.46 7.60 15.58
CA GLU A 42 12.02 7.31 15.44
C GLU A 42 11.46 7.84 14.11
N ALA A 43 11.86 9.05 13.70
CA ALA A 43 11.47 9.62 12.40
C ALA A 43 12.00 8.78 11.23
N ALA A 44 13.27 8.36 11.27
CA ALA A 44 13.89 7.54 10.24
C ALA A 44 13.26 6.13 10.15
N LYS A 45 12.89 5.54 11.28
CA LYS A 45 12.20 4.24 11.31
C LYS A 45 10.80 4.35 10.70
N ARG A 46 10.07 5.41 11.05
CA ARG A 46 8.70 5.65 10.58
C ARG A 46 8.65 5.99 9.09
N GLU A 47 9.66 6.67 8.57
CA GLU A 47 9.81 6.91 7.12
C GLU A 47 10.09 5.61 6.35
N LYS A 48 10.99 4.75 6.85
CA LYS A 48 11.26 3.44 6.23
C LYS A 48 10.05 2.52 6.22
N GLU A 49 9.26 2.53 7.29
CA GLU A 49 8.01 1.75 7.38
C GLU A 49 6.96 2.25 6.38
N ARG A 50 6.84 3.57 6.21
CA ARG A 50 5.95 4.19 5.22
C ARG A 50 6.33 3.87 3.78
N VAL A 51 7.63 3.94 3.46
CA VAL A 51 8.14 3.63 2.10
C VAL A 51 7.99 2.15 1.79
N ALA A 52 8.15 1.26 2.77
CA ALA A 52 7.92 -0.17 2.60
C ALA A 52 6.43 -0.51 2.37
N GLU A 53 5.53 0.15 3.11
CA GLU A 53 4.08 -0.04 2.96
C GLU A 53 3.57 0.51 1.61
N GLU A 54 4.06 1.67 1.18
CA GLU A 54 3.70 2.27 -0.11
C GLU A 54 4.18 1.42 -1.29
N ARG A 55 5.41 0.89 -1.23
CA ARG A 55 5.94 -0.03 -2.24
C ARG A 55 5.15 -1.35 -2.31
N ALA A 56 4.75 -1.90 -1.17
CA ALA A 56 3.94 -3.12 -1.14
C ALA A 56 2.51 -2.89 -1.67
N ALA A 57 1.95 -1.70 -1.46
CA ALA A 57 0.65 -1.31 -2.01
C ALA A 57 0.71 -1.10 -3.53
N GLU A 58 1.79 -0.50 -4.05
CA GLU A 58 2.00 -0.30 -5.48
C GLU A 58 2.21 -1.62 -6.23
N GLU A 59 2.96 -2.56 -5.65
CA GLU A 59 3.18 -3.90 -6.21
C GLU A 59 1.87 -4.72 -6.27
N ARG A 60 0.99 -4.59 -5.25
CA ARG A 60 -0.37 -5.16 -5.29
C ARG A 60 -1.25 -4.53 -6.37
N ARG A 61 -1.13 -3.22 -6.62
CA ARG A 61 -1.91 -2.52 -7.64
C ARG A 61 -1.52 -2.96 -9.04
N GLN A 62 -0.22 -3.07 -9.31
CA GLN A 62 0.29 -3.57 -10.59
C GLN A 62 -0.10 -5.03 -10.82
N ALA A 63 -0.03 -5.88 -9.79
CA ALA A 63 -0.49 -7.27 -9.88
C ALA A 63 -2.01 -7.41 -10.12
N GLN A 64 -2.81 -6.42 -9.72
CA GLN A 64 -4.25 -6.39 -9.96
C GLN A 64 -4.60 -5.84 -11.35
N GLU A 65 -3.75 -5.01 -11.94
CA GLU A 65 -3.92 -4.44 -13.29
C GLU A 65 -3.42 -5.39 -14.40
N GLU A 66 -2.52 -6.32 -14.08
CA GLU A 66 -2.06 -7.40 -14.98
C GLU A 66 -2.92 -8.68 -14.91
N GLN A 67 -3.91 -8.76 -14.02
CA GLN A 67 -4.96 -9.76 -14.17
C GLN A 67 -5.87 -9.28 -15.31
N PRO A 68 -6.00 -9.99 -16.44
CA PRO A 68 -7.05 -9.67 -17.39
C PRO A 68 -8.35 -9.77 -16.62
N GLN A 69 -9.01 -8.61 -16.43
CA GLN A 69 -10.31 -8.46 -15.79
C GLN A 69 -11.33 -9.23 -16.65
N SER A 70 -11.27 -10.55 -16.52
CA SER A 70 -12.22 -11.53 -17.01
C SER A 70 -13.20 -11.77 -15.86
N GLU A 71 -13.66 -10.70 -15.21
CA GLU A 71 -14.98 -10.73 -14.64
C GLU A 71 -15.91 -10.68 -15.86
N PRO A 72 -16.64 -11.76 -16.19
CA PRO A 72 -17.80 -11.61 -17.03
C PRO A 72 -18.77 -10.79 -16.19
N GLU A 73 -18.62 -9.46 -16.28
CA GLU A 73 -19.70 -8.54 -16.01
C GLU A 73 -20.93 -9.20 -16.61
N GLN A 74 -21.93 -9.48 -15.78
CA GLN A 74 -23.12 -10.24 -16.14
C GLN A 74 -23.99 -9.47 -17.16
N SER A 75 -23.37 -8.60 -17.96
CA SER A 75 -23.76 -8.28 -19.32
C SER A 75 -24.11 -9.57 -20.03
N GLN A 76 -25.39 -9.71 -20.40
CA GLN A 76 -25.82 -10.76 -21.29
C GLN A 76 -24.90 -10.71 -22.52
N GLY A 77 -24.07 -11.74 -22.69
CA GLY A 77 -23.00 -11.71 -23.68
C GLY A 77 -23.51 -11.43 -25.08
N GLN A 78 -22.71 -10.83 -25.96
CA GLN A 78 -23.21 -10.33 -27.25
C GLN A 78 -23.56 -11.44 -28.25
N ILE A 79 -23.18 -12.69 -27.98
CA ILE A 79 -23.34 -13.83 -28.88
C ILE A 79 -24.61 -14.62 -28.54
N LYS A 80 -25.52 -14.79 -29.51
CA LYS A 80 -26.78 -15.53 -29.33
C LYS A 80 -26.61 -17.00 -29.68
N GLY A 81 -26.70 -17.90 -28.70
CA GLY A 81 -26.77 -19.35 -28.93
C GLY A 81 -28.19 -19.81 -29.21
N SER A 82 -28.48 -20.31 -30.41
CA SER A 82 -29.77 -20.89 -30.77
C SER A 82 -29.94 -22.31 -30.23
N TYR A 83 -31.19 -22.76 -30.03
CA TYR A 83 -31.50 -24.15 -29.68
C TYR A 83 -30.95 -25.19 -30.67
N ASN A 84 -30.73 -24.81 -31.93
CA ASN A 84 -30.11 -25.66 -32.94
C ASN A 84 -28.60 -25.89 -32.74
N GLY A 85 -28.01 -25.35 -31.66
CA GLY A 85 -26.58 -25.40 -31.40
C GLY A 85 -25.78 -24.48 -32.31
N ILE A 86 -26.40 -23.42 -32.85
CA ILE A 86 -25.74 -22.44 -33.73
C ILE A 86 -25.59 -21.13 -32.97
N TYR A 87 -24.38 -20.57 -32.91
CA TYR A 87 -24.17 -19.25 -32.33
C TYR A 87 -24.25 -18.16 -33.40
N HIS A 88 -24.79 -16.99 -33.04
CA HIS A 88 -24.86 -15.83 -33.90
C HIS A 88 -24.09 -14.68 -33.27
N VAL A 89 -23.11 -14.17 -33.99
CA VAL A 89 -22.35 -12.97 -33.61
C VAL A 89 -23.08 -11.70 -34.06
N PRO A 90 -22.98 -10.59 -33.32
CA PRO A 90 -23.50 -9.31 -33.77
C PRO A 90 -22.82 -8.93 -35.10
N GLY A 91 -23.61 -8.60 -36.12
CA GLY A 91 -23.13 -8.38 -37.49
C GLY A 91 -23.24 -9.59 -38.44
N SER A 92 -23.63 -10.77 -37.95
CA SER A 92 -23.99 -11.89 -38.84
C SER A 92 -25.38 -11.69 -39.45
N THR A 93 -25.58 -12.20 -40.68
CA THR A 93 -26.84 -12.08 -41.45
C THR A 93 -28.09 -12.51 -40.69
N TYR A 94 -27.95 -13.47 -39.79
CA TYR A 94 -29.05 -14.09 -39.05
C TYR A 94 -29.19 -13.59 -37.60
N TYR A 95 -28.29 -12.71 -37.13
CA TYR A 95 -28.27 -12.26 -35.73
C TYR A 95 -29.59 -11.65 -35.25
N ASP A 96 -30.20 -10.78 -36.06
CA ASP A 96 -31.48 -10.12 -35.73
C ASP A 96 -32.70 -11.00 -35.98
N ARG A 97 -32.54 -12.04 -36.81
CA ARG A 97 -33.61 -12.99 -37.16
C ARG A 97 -33.75 -14.08 -36.10
N THR A 98 -32.68 -14.40 -35.39
CA THR A 98 -32.67 -15.41 -34.33
C THR A 98 -33.42 -14.90 -33.11
N LYS A 99 -34.64 -15.41 -32.94
CA LYS A 99 -35.51 -15.17 -31.77
C LYS A 99 -35.48 -16.32 -30.75
N ASN A 100 -35.00 -17.50 -31.16
CA ASN A 100 -34.95 -18.72 -30.34
C ASN A 100 -33.60 -18.84 -29.63
N VAL A 101 -33.29 -17.88 -28.75
CA VAL A 101 -32.02 -17.88 -28.00
C VAL A 101 -32.16 -18.81 -26.78
N LYS A 102 -31.25 -19.79 -26.69
CA LYS A 102 -31.11 -20.72 -25.57
C LYS A 102 -30.15 -20.16 -24.52
N GLU A 103 -29.03 -19.58 -24.95
CA GLU A 103 -27.96 -19.09 -24.09
C GLU A 103 -27.24 -17.90 -24.75
N TRP A 104 -26.67 -17.01 -23.94
CA TRP A 104 -25.90 -15.87 -24.40
C TRP A 104 -24.44 -16.03 -23.97
N PHE A 105 -23.50 -15.81 -24.89
CA PHE A 105 -22.05 -15.95 -24.64
C PHE A 105 -21.34 -14.62 -24.81
N ASN A 106 -20.28 -14.40 -24.03
CA ASN A 106 -19.49 -13.18 -24.12
C ASN A 106 -18.51 -13.23 -25.30
N THR A 107 -18.01 -14.42 -25.62
CA THR A 107 -17.05 -14.65 -26.69
C THR A 107 -17.46 -15.82 -27.57
N VAL A 108 -16.96 -15.85 -28.81
CA VAL A 108 -17.16 -16.98 -29.72
C VAL A 108 -16.52 -18.26 -29.17
N GLU A 109 -15.33 -18.13 -28.57
CA GLU A 109 -14.62 -19.26 -27.97
C GLU A 109 -15.44 -19.94 -26.86
N GLU A 110 -16.14 -19.15 -26.03
CA GLU A 110 -17.03 -19.69 -25.00
C GLU A 110 -18.21 -20.45 -25.59
N ALA A 111 -18.80 -19.94 -26.69
CA ALA A 111 -19.88 -20.61 -27.41
C ALA A 111 -19.40 -21.94 -28.05
N GLU A 112 -18.22 -21.94 -28.67
CA GLU A 112 -17.62 -23.15 -29.26
C GLU A 112 -17.27 -24.19 -28.20
N LYS A 113 -16.74 -23.76 -27.05
CA LYS A 113 -16.46 -24.62 -25.89
C LYS A 113 -17.74 -25.20 -25.29
N ALA A 114 -18.85 -24.46 -25.35
CA ALA A 114 -20.19 -24.94 -24.98
C ALA A 114 -20.82 -25.87 -26.05
N GLY A 115 -20.14 -26.10 -27.17
CA GLY A 115 -20.57 -27.02 -28.24
C GLY A 115 -21.45 -26.37 -29.31
N TYR A 116 -21.50 -25.04 -29.39
CA TYR A 116 -22.19 -24.33 -30.45
C TYR A 116 -21.27 -24.15 -31.67
N ARG A 117 -21.85 -24.08 -32.87
CA ARG A 117 -21.12 -23.93 -34.14
C ARG A 117 -21.56 -22.69 -34.91
N ALA A 118 -20.71 -22.20 -35.81
CA ALA A 118 -21.03 -21.07 -36.69
C ALA A 118 -22.16 -21.43 -37.68
N PRO A 119 -22.96 -20.44 -38.14
CA PRO A 119 -23.96 -20.67 -39.18
C PRO A 119 -23.26 -20.97 -40.52
N GLU A 120 -23.76 -21.99 -41.23
CA GLU A 120 -23.42 -22.19 -42.63
C GLU A 120 -23.96 -21.00 -43.44
N ARG A 121 -23.11 -20.44 -44.31
CA ARG A 121 -23.37 -19.18 -45.02
C ARG A 121 -24.33 -19.39 -46.18
#